data_AF-A0A0D0AAF0-F1
#
_entry.id   AF-A0A0D0AAF0-F1
#
_cell.length_a   1.000
_cell.length_b   1.000
_cell.length_c   1.000
_cell.angle_alpha   90.00
_cell.angle_beta   90.00
_cell.angle_gamma   90.00
#
_symmetry.space_group_name_H-M   'P 1'
#
loop_
_entity.id
_entity.type
_entity.pdbx_description
1 polymer ?
#
loop_
_entity_poly.entity_id
_entity_poly.type
_entity_poly.pdbx_seq_one_letter_code
_entity_poly.pdbx_strand_id
1 'polypeptide(L)'
;MPILGFFTGWLYSMAMVFTGASGNLSVALYLASIAEVGQGRTLTRVEITAIAWAMNIFSGIINTVGTKAIGRMSTFNVWWTLGGTLVLAITLLVKAPVKNSPDFVFTNFQNFTGWESRGFVVLLGFLQAVYTLEGCETAAQVAEEAVRAEILAPLAVVGSIAGSWFIGLAYMLSLLFAIQNIASVQATTFAIPISQLFYDAVGPQRRRRFFHHA
;
A
#
# COMPACT_ATOMS: atom_id res chain seq x y z
N MET A 1 -9.32 -16.63 -32.03
CA MET A 1 -10.50 -17.19 -31.30
C MET A 1 -11.33 -16.03 -30.74
N PRO A 2 -12.30 -15.48 -31.49
CA PRO A 2 -13.04 -14.27 -31.10
C PRO A 2 -13.82 -14.41 -29.78
N ILE A 3 -14.31 -15.61 -29.46
CA ILE A 3 -15.01 -15.90 -28.21
C ILE A 3 -14.08 -15.72 -26.98
N LEU A 4 -12.84 -16.21 -27.05
CA LEU A 4 -11.86 -16.04 -25.97
C LEU A 4 -11.51 -14.55 -25.77
N GLY A 5 -11.40 -13.79 -26.86
CA GLY A 5 -11.20 -12.33 -26.82
C GLY A 5 -12.35 -11.58 -26.13
N PHE A 6 -13.59 -11.99 -26.40
CA PHE A 6 -14.77 -11.39 -25.76
C PHE A 6 -14.79 -11.62 -24.24
N PHE A 7 -14.58 -12.87 -23.80
CA PHE A 7 -14.57 -13.18 -22.37
C PHE A 7 -13.41 -12.52 -21.63
N THR A 8 -12.21 -12.52 -22.23
CA THR A 8 -11.03 -11.86 -21.63
C THR A 8 -11.25 -10.35 -21.49
N GLY A 9 -11.78 -9.68 -22.51
CA GLY A 9 -12.09 -8.25 -22.45
C GLY A 9 -13.11 -7.90 -21.36
N TRP A 10 -14.18 -8.68 -21.21
CA TRP A 10 -15.18 -8.44 -20.16
C TRP A 10 -14.63 -8.67 -18.76
N LEU A 11 -13.89 -9.77 -18.54
CA LEU A 11 -13.27 -10.05 -17.25
C LEU A 11 -12.26 -8.95 -16.88
N TYR A 12 -11.45 -8.49 -17.84
CA TYR A 12 -10.50 -7.41 -17.64
C TYR A 12 -11.18 -6.08 -17.30
N SER A 13 -12.26 -5.74 -17.99
CA SER A 13 -13.04 -4.53 -17.70
C SER A 13 -13.62 -4.56 -16.28
N MET A 14 -14.19 -5.69 -15.85
CA MET A 14 -14.67 -5.86 -14.48
C MET A 14 -13.54 -5.73 -13.46
N ALA A 15 -12.38 -6.34 -13.72
CA ALA A 15 -11.21 -6.23 -12.87
C ALA A 15 -10.78 -4.76 -12.70
N MET A 16 -10.68 -4.00 -13.79
CA MET A 16 -10.31 -2.58 -13.75
C MET A 16 -11.28 -1.71 -12.93
N VAL A 17 -12.58 -2.00 -12.99
CA VAL A 17 -13.58 -1.32 -12.15
C VAL A 17 -13.34 -1.62 -10.65
N PHE A 18 -13.10 -2.88 -10.30
CA PHE A 18 -12.83 -3.27 -8.92
C PHE A 18 -11.51 -2.69 -8.40
N THR A 19 -10.46 -2.67 -9.23
CA THR A 19 -9.16 -2.10 -8.88
C THR A 19 -9.25 -0.60 -8.64
N GLY A 20 -9.96 0.14 -9.51
CA GLY A 20 -10.23 1.56 -9.31
C GLY A 20 -11.01 1.84 -8.02
N ALA A 21 -12.05 1.04 -7.74
CA ALA A 21 -12.83 1.16 -6.50
C ALA A 21 -12.00 0.84 -5.25
N SER A 22 -11.18 -0.22 -5.30
CA SER A 22 -10.26 -0.63 -4.23
C SER A 22 -9.21 0.44 -3.93
N GLY A 23 -8.63 1.07 -4.97
CA GLY A 23 -7.69 2.16 -4.83
C GLY A 23 -8.31 3.37 -4.12
N ASN A 24 -9.51 3.78 -4.54
CA ASN A 24 -10.23 4.89 -3.90
C ASN A 24 -10.63 4.58 -2.45
N LEU A 25 -11.02 3.33 -2.16
CA LEU A 25 -11.26 2.88 -0.79
C LEU A 25 -9.98 2.92 0.06
N SER A 26 -8.84 2.52 -0.50
CA SER A 26 -7.55 2.59 0.19
C SER A 26 -7.22 4.02 0.59
N VAL A 27 -7.40 5.00 -0.32
CA VAL A 27 -7.20 6.42 0.00
C VAL A 27 -8.15 6.88 1.11
N ALA A 28 -9.42 6.49 1.06
CA ALA A 28 -10.38 6.81 2.10
C ALA A 28 -9.98 6.24 3.48
N LEU A 29 -9.44 5.03 3.51
CA LEU A 29 -8.94 4.41 4.74
C LEU A 29 -7.71 5.14 5.31
N TYR A 30 -6.78 5.60 4.46
CA TYR A 30 -5.66 6.44 4.88
C TYR A 30 -6.14 7.79 5.44
N LEU A 31 -7.07 8.47 4.75
CA LEU A 31 -7.65 9.73 5.21
C LEU A 31 -8.40 9.56 6.54
N ALA A 32 -9.17 8.48 6.65
CA ALA A 32 -9.87 8.13 7.88
C ALA A 32 -8.88 7.96 9.03
N SER A 33 -7.81 7.18 8.84
CA SER A 33 -6.79 7.00 9.87
C SER A 33 -6.11 8.30 10.30
N ILE A 34 -5.83 9.22 9.37
CA ILE A 34 -5.26 10.53 9.70
C ILE A 34 -6.25 11.32 10.58
N ALA A 35 -7.53 11.32 10.21
CA ALA A 35 -8.57 11.98 11.00
C ALA A 35 -8.74 11.35 12.39
N GLU A 36 -8.66 10.02 12.50
CA GLU A 36 -8.75 9.30 13.78
C GLU A 36 -7.58 9.63 14.70
N VAL A 37 -6.35 9.67 14.17
CA VAL A 37 -5.16 10.07 14.93
C VAL A 37 -5.27 11.53 15.38
N GLY A 38 -5.75 12.42 14.51
CA GLY A 38 -5.86 13.85 14.81
C GLY A 38 -6.97 14.19 15.81
N GLN A 39 -8.12 13.51 15.74
CA GLN A 39 -9.29 13.78 16.59
C GLN A 39 -9.36 12.90 17.84
N GLY A 40 -8.60 11.79 17.88
CA GLY A 40 -8.68 10.81 18.96
C GLY A 40 -10.01 10.04 18.99
N ARG A 41 -10.78 10.04 17.89
CA ARG A 41 -12.05 9.34 17.75
C ARG A 41 -11.98 8.39 16.55
N THR A 42 -12.48 7.17 16.73
CA THR A 42 -12.65 6.19 15.65
C THR A 42 -13.80 6.59 14.73
N LEU A 43 -13.57 6.51 13.41
CA LEU A 43 -14.60 6.76 12.43
C LEU A 43 -15.47 5.52 12.25
N THR A 44 -16.76 5.74 12.08
CA THR A 44 -17.72 4.66 11.80
C THR A 44 -17.57 4.17 10.36
N ARG A 45 -18.02 2.95 10.08
CA ARG A 45 -18.02 2.37 8.72
C ARG A 45 -18.77 3.24 7.72
N VAL A 46 -19.84 3.91 8.15
CA VAL A 46 -20.64 4.82 7.31
C VAL A 46 -19.84 6.07 6.94
N GLU A 47 -19.11 6.65 7.89
CA GLU A 47 -18.24 7.81 7.64
C GLU A 47 -17.10 7.46 6.66
N ILE A 48 -16.43 6.33 6.87
CA ILE A 48 -15.38 5.85 5.95
C ILE A 48 -15.94 5.59 4.55
N THR A 49 -17.12 4.98 4.48
CA THR A 49 -17.81 4.75 3.20
C THR A 49 -18.13 6.08 2.52
N ALA A 50 -18.65 7.08 3.24
CA ALA A 50 -18.90 8.40 2.67
C ALA A 50 -17.64 9.05 2.10
N ILE A 51 -16.49 8.93 2.78
CA ILE A 51 -15.19 9.40 2.26
C ILE A 51 -14.82 8.63 0.97
N ALA A 52 -15.02 7.31 0.93
CA ALA A 52 -14.75 6.50 -0.26
C ALA A 52 -15.62 6.90 -1.47
N TRP A 53 -16.92 7.16 -1.26
CA TRP A 53 -17.81 7.67 -2.31
C TRP A 53 -17.38 9.06 -2.80
N ALA A 54 -17.00 9.95 -1.88
CA ALA A 54 -16.48 11.27 -2.24
C ALA A 54 -15.20 11.17 -3.08
N MET A 55 -14.27 10.30 -2.69
CA MET A 55 -13.05 10.02 -3.46
C MET A 55 -13.35 9.43 -4.84
N ASN A 56 -14.35 8.56 -4.95
CA ASN A 56 -14.75 7.98 -6.23
C ASN A 56 -15.29 9.05 -7.19
N ILE A 57 -16.20 9.91 -6.72
CA ILE A 57 -16.75 11.03 -7.51
C ILE A 57 -15.63 12.00 -7.90
N PHE A 58 -14.74 12.34 -6.97
CA PHE A 58 -13.60 13.22 -7.24
C PHE A 58 -12.65 12.64 -8.29
N SER A 59 -12.32 11.36 -8.19
CA SER A 59 -11.52 10.64 -9.20
C SER A 59 -12.22 10.64 -10.56
N GLY A 60 -13.54 10.43 -10.60
CA GLY A 60 -14.35 10.56 -11.81
C GLY A 60 -14.26 11.94 -12.46
N ILE A 61 -14.33 13.01 -11.66
CA ILE A 61 -14.16 14.39 -12.15
C ILE A 61 -12.76 14.61 -12.72
N ILE A 62 -11.70 14.19 -12.02
CA ILE A 62 -10.33 14.32 -12.51
C ILE A 62 -10.13 13.58 -13.84
N ASN A 63 -10.76 12.42 -14.02
CA ASN A 63 -10.68 11.68 -15.27
C ASN A 63 -11.33 12.41 -16.47
N THR A 64 -12.13 13.46 -16.24
CA THR A 64 -12.62 14.33 -17.33
C THR A 64 -11.60 15.39 -17.76
N VAL A 65 -10.54 15.59 -16.99
CA VAL A 65 -9.44 16.52 -17.33
C VAL A 65 -8.60 15.89 -18.43
N GLY A 66 -8.31 16.65 -19.48
CA GLY A 66 -7.63 16.15 -20.68
C GLY A 66 -6.31 15.41 -20.40
N THR A 67 -5.99 14.44 -21.26
CA THR A 67 -4.89 13.47 -21.10
C THR A 67 -3.50 14.09 -20.84
N LYS A 68 -3.24 15.30 -21.33
CA LYS A 68 -1.98 16.02 -21.08
C LYS A 68 -1.77 16.36 -19.60
N ALA A 69 -2.83 16.70 -18.87
CA ALA A 69 -2.74 17.01 -17.44
C ALA A 69 -2.50 15.72 -16.63
N ILE A 70 -3.22 14.65 -16.97
CA ILE A 70 -3.05 13.32 -16.37
C ILE A 70 -1.62 12.82 -16.56
N GLY A 71 -1.04 12.97 -17.76
CA GLY A 71 0.35 12.61 -18.02
C GLY A 71 1.35 13.33 -17.10
N ARG A 72 1.19 14.64 -16.89
CA ARG A 72 2.04 15.40 -15.96
C ARG A 72 1.86 14.96 -14.51
N MET A 73 0.61 14.69 -14.10
CA MET A 73 0.30 14.20 -12.76
C MET A 73 0.94 12.83 -12.51
N SER A 74 0.90 11.94 -13.49
CA SER A 74 1.54 10.62 -13.43
C SER A 74 3.05 10.71 -13.24
N THR A 75 3.73 11.57 -14.02
CA THR A 75 5.18 11.79 -13.87
C THR A 75 5.53 12.34 -12.49
N PHE A 76 4.75 13.29 -11.98
CA PHE A 76 4.94 13.80 -10.62
C PHE A 76 4.70 12.72 -9.56
N ASN A 77 3.65 11.90 -9.73
CA ASN A 77 3.27 10.85 -8.79
C ASN A 77 4.38 9.81 -8.57
N VAL A 78 5.15 9.48 -9.61
CA VAL A 78 6.32 8.59 -9.48
C VAL A 78 7.29 9.16 -8.45
N TRP A 79 7.74 10.40 -8.62
CA TRP A 79 8.70 11.03 -7.69
C TRP A 79 8.11 11.26 -6.30
N TRP A 80 6.83 11.63 -6.22
CA TRP A 80 6.12 11.79 -4.96
C TRP A 80 6.06 10.48 -4.17
N THR A 81 5.75 9.38 -4.83
CA THR A 81 5.66 8.05 -4.21
C THR A 81 7.05 7.60 -3.76
N LEU A 82 8.07 7.71 -4.62
CA LEU A 82 9.44 7.33 -4.28
C LEU A 82 9.99 8.15 -3.11
N GLY A 83 9.86 9.47 -3.18
CA GLY A 83 10.30 10.37 -2.11
C GLY A 83 9.52 10.16 -0.82
N GLY A 84 8.19 10.02 -0.91
CA GLY A 84 7.31 9.75 0.23
C GLY A 84 7.67 8.46 0.94
N THR A 85 7.85 7.35 0.21
CA THR A 85 8.26 6.06 0.79
C THR A 85 9.63 6.16 1.48
N LEU A 86 10.60 6.86 0.90
CA LEU A 86 11.90 7.08 1.54
C LEU A 86 11.78 7.89 2.83
N VAL A 87 10.99 8.98 2.82
CA VAL A 87 10.73 9.78 4.02
C VAL A 87 10.08 8.95 5.12
N LEU A 88 9.08 8.13 4.77
CA LEU A 88 8.41 7.23 5.70
C LEU A 88 9.37 6.19 6.30
N ALA A 89 10.19 5.55 5.46
CA ALA A 89 11.21 4.59 5.90
C ALA A 89 12.23 5.23 6.87
N ILE A 90 12.80 6.38 6.49
CA ILE A 90 13.76 7.12 7.32
C ILE A 90 13.11 7.55 8.64
N THR A 91 11.88 8.05 8.60
CA THR A 91 11.15 8.48 9.80
C THR A 91 11.01 7.33 10.79
N LEU A 92 10.60 6.14 10.33
CA LEU A 92 10.52 4.95 11.16
C LEU A 92 11.87 4.57 11.75
N LEU A 93 12.92 4.48 10.93
CA LEU A 93 14.25 4.07 11.39
C LEU A 93 14.85 5.06 12.38
N VAL A 94 14.57 6.36 12.26
CA VAL A 94 15.08 7.40 13.15
C VAL A 94 14.25 7.53 14.43
N LYS A 95 12.92 7.47 14.35
CA LYS A 95 12.03 7.76 15.48
C LYS A 95 11.62 6.55 16.29
N ALA A 96 11.66 5.34 15.72
CA ALA A 96 11.29 4.12 16.44
C ALA A 96 12.16 3.96 17.70
N PRO A 97 11.55 3.85 18.90
CA PRO A 97 12.29 3.86 20.15
C PRO A 97 13.12 2.59 20.35
N VAL A 98 12.64 1.44 19.86
CA VAL A 98 13.35 0.16 19.87
C VAL A 98 13.32 -0.41 18.45
N LYS A 99 14.45 -0.99 18.02
CA LYS A 99 14.54 -1.74 16.77
C LYS A 99 14.56 -3.22 17.07
N ASN A 100 13.78 -4.00 16.32
CA ASN A 100 13.77 -5.46 16.48
C ASN A 100 15.10 -6.08 16.05
N SER A 101 15.40 -7.28 16.53
CA SER A 101 16.59 -8.02 16.12
C SER A 101 16.44 -8.55 14.68
N PRO A 102 17.54 -8.74 13.94
CA PRO A 102 17.50 -9.39 12.64
C PRO A 102 16.90 -10.80 12.70
N ASP A 103 17.17 -11.54 13.78
CA ASP A 103 16.55 -12.85 14.01
C ASP A 103 15.02 -12.73 14.01
N PHE A 104 14.46 -11.81 14.78
CA PHE A 104 13.01 -11.56 14.75
C PHE A 104 12.51 -11.23 13.34
N VAL A 105 13.18 -10.35 12.62
CA VAL A 105 12.73 -9.90 11.28
C VAL A 105 12.75 -11.03 10.24
N PHE A 106 13.73 -11.93 10.28
CA PHE A 106 13.92 -12.94 9.23
C PHE A 106 13.43 -14.34 9.61
N THR A 107 13.27 -14.67 10.90
CA THR A 107 12.95 -16.03 11.33
C THR A 107 11.60 -16.12 12.05
N ASN A 108 11.08 -15.01 12.58
CA ASN A 108 9.85 -15.04 13.36
C ASN A 108 8.61 -15.10 12.46
N PHE A 109 7.82 -16.17 12.60
CA PHE A 109 6.57 -16.34 11.88
C PHE A 109 5.37 -16.10 12.80
N GLN A 110 4.57 -15.09 12.48
CA GLN A 110 3.36 -14.73 13.22
C GLN A 110 2.12 -15.10 12.40
N ASN A 111 1.18 -15.82 13.01
CA ASN A 111 -0.05 -16.27 12.35
C ASN A 111 -1.27 -15.84 13.14
N PHE A 112 -2.06 -14.94 12.55
CA PHE A 112 -3.31 -14.43 13.11
C PHE A 112 -4.53 -14.81 12.24
N THR A 113 -4.35 -15.73 11.29
CA THR A 113 -5.38 -16.06 10.29
C THR A 113 -6.39 -17.11 10.77
N GLY A 114 -6.09 -17.81 11.86
CA GLY A 114 -6.89 -18.94 12.36
C GLY A 114 -6.62 -20.28 11.64
N TRP A 115 -5.81 -20.30 10.58
CA TRP A 115 -5.45 -21.53 9.88
C TRP A 115 -4.22 -22.19 10.49
N GLU A 116 -4.26 -23.51 10.69
CA GLU A 116 -3.13 -24.26 11.27
C GLU A 116 -1.98 -24.50 10.28
N SER A 117 -2.29 -24.63 8.99
CA SER A 117 -1.30 -24.92 7.96
C SER A 117 -0.43 -23.70 7.64
N ARG A 118 0.84 -23.73 8.06
CA ARG A 118 1.83 -22.68 7.76
C ARG A 118 1.97 -22.42 6.26
N GLY A 119 2.00 -23.47 5.44
CA GLY A 119 2.12 -23.34 3.99
C GLY A 119 0.93 -22.59 3.38
N PHE A 120 -0.28 -22.86 3.87
CA PHE A 120 -1.48 -22.15 3.43
C PHE A 120 -1.45 -20.67 3.81
N VAL A 121 -1.03 -20.35 5.05
CA VAL A 121 -0.90 -18.96 5.52
C VAL A 121 0.13 -18.18 4.69
N VAL A 122 1.23 -18.81 4.29
CA VAL A 122 2.21 -18.21 3.39
C VAL A 122 1.59 -17.90 2.02
N LEU A 123 0.80 -18.82 1.45
CA LEU A 123 0.08 -18.58 0.20
C LEU A 123 -0.95 -17.44 0.31
N LEU A 124 -1.63 -17.32 1.45
CA LEU A 124 -2.50 -16.16 1.72
C LEU A 124 -1.72 -14.85 1.75
N GLY A 125 -0.51 -14.84 2.33
CA GLY A 125 0.37 -13.67 2.31
C GLY A 125 0.82 -13.28 0.88
N PHE A 126 1.05 -14.27 0.01
CA PHE A 126 1.40 -14.02 -1.38
C PHE A 126 0.28 -13.36 -2.19
N LEU A 127 -0.98 -13.47 -1.79
CA LEU A 127 -2.09 -12.80 -2.47
C LEU A 127 -1.88 -11.28 -2.54
N GLN A 128 -1.41 -10.68 -1.45
CA GLN A 128 -1.09 -9.24 -1.40
C GLN A 128 0.09 -8.91 -2.32
N ALA A 129 1.09 -9.78 -2.40
CA ALA A 129 2.22 -9.59 -3.30
C ALA A 129 1.78 -9.62 -4.77
N VAL A 130 0.89 -10.55 -5.14
CA VAL A 130 0.33 -10.61 -6.52
C VAL A 130 -0.45 -9.35 -6.85
N TYR A 131 -1.26 -8.82 -5.91
CA TYR A 131 -1.99 -7.57 -6.11
C TYR A 131 -1.05 -6.40 -6.46
N THR A 132 0.14 -6.33 -5.88
CA THR A 132 1.11 -5.27 -6.22
C THR A 132 1.71 -5.36 -7.62
N LEU A 133 1.57 -6.50 -8.31
CA LEU A 133 2.08 -6.71 -9.66
C LEU A 133 1.07 -6.32 -10.77
N GLU A 134 -0.18 -6.03 -10.42
CA GLU A 134 -1.25 -5.69 -11.37
C GLU A 134 -0.88 -4.51 -12.30
N GLY A 135 -0.04 -3.56 -11.84
CA GLY A 135 0.33 -2.39 -12.64
C GLY A 135 1.25 -2.65 -13.85
N CYS A 136 1.83 -3.85 -13.98
CA CYS A 136 2.88 -4.11 -14.99
C CYS A 136 2.37 -4.05 -16.44
N GLU A 137 1.11 -4.41 -16.67
CA GLU A 137 0.51 -4.46 -18.01
C GLU A 137 0.20 -3.08 -18.59
N THR A 138 0.16 -2.04 -17.75
CA THR A 138 -0.07 -0.66 -18.20
C THR A 138 0.99 -0.17 -19.19
N ALA A 139 2.24 -0.63 -19.04
CA ALA A 139 3.31 -0.32 -19.99
C ALA A 139 3.07 -0.97 -21.37
N ALA A 140 2.38 -2.11 -21.42
CA ALA A 140 2.01 -2.77 -22.66
C ALA A 140 0.81 -2.07 -23.33
N GLN A 141 -0.13 -1.54 -22.55
CA GLN A 141 -1.30 -0.81 -23.09
C GLN A 141 -0.91 0.49 -23.82
N VAL A 142 0.13 1.18 -23.33
CA VAL A 142 0.62 2.43 -23.94
C VAL A 142 1.76 2.16 -24.94
N ALA A 143 2.08 0.89 -25.20
CA ALA A 143 3.19 0.53 -26.09
C ALA A 143 2.95 1.00 -27.55
N GLU A 144 1.70 1.11 -27.99
CA GLU A 144 1.35 1.58 -29.34
C GLU A 144 1.82 3.02 -29.61
N GLU A 145 1.97 3.83 -28.56
CA GLU A 145 2.40 5.22 -28.63
C GLU A 145 3.91 5.38 -28.36
N ALA A 146 4.62 4.29 -28.04
CA ALA A 146 6.03 4.32 -27.66
C ALA A 146 6.98 4.19 -28.86
N VAL A 147 7.96 5.07 -28.94
CA VAL A 147 9.07 4.97 -29.91
C VAL A 147 9.89 3.72 -29.58
N ARG A 148 10.07 2.79 -30.53
CA ARG A 148 10.77 1.49 -30.31
C ARG A 148 10.12 0.62 -29.22
N ALA A 149 8.79 0.51 -29.25
CA ALA A 149 7.98 -0.30 -28.34
C ALA A 149 8.52 -1.73 -28.13
N GLU A 150 9.04 -2.36 -29.17
CA GLU A 150 9.65 -3.71 -29.16
C GLU A 150 10.77 -3.90 -28.12
N ILE A 151 11.47 -2.82 -27.73
CA ILE A 151 12.54 -2.86 -26.73
C ILE A 151 12.14 -2.08 -25.48
N LEU A 152 11.52 -0.90 -25.65
CA LEU A 152 11.23 -0.03 -24.52
C LEU A 152 10.09 -0.55 -23.64
N ALA A 153 9.06 -1.18 -24.21
CA ALA A 153 7.96 -1.75 -23.42
C ALA A 153 8.44 -2.86 -22.47
N PRO A 154 9.16 -3.92 -22.93
CA PRO A 154 9.65 -4.95 -22.01
C PRO A 154 10.68 -4.41 -21.01
N LEU A 155 11.54 -3.48 -21.42
CA LEU A 155 12.49 -2.85 -20.49
C LEU A 155 11.78 -2.02 -19.41
N ALA A 156 10.73 -1.29 -19.77
CA ALA A 156 9.93 -0.51 -18.82
C ALA A 156 9.22 -1.42 -17.81
N VAL A 157 8.67 -2.56 -18.25
CA VAL A 157 8.06 -3.57 -17.36
C VAL A 157 9.08 -4.14 -16.39
N VAL A 158 10.22 -4.63 -16.88
CA VAL A 158 11.25 -5.22 -16.01
C VAL A 158 11.83 -4.17 -15.06
N GLY A 159 12.08 -2.96 -15.56
CA GLY A 159 12.61 -1.85 -14.78
C GLY A 159 11.66 -1.40 -13.66
N SER A 160 10.36 -1.31 -13.94
CA SER A 160 9.36 -0.91 -12.94
C SER A 160 9.19 -1.98 -11.85
N ILE A 161 9.19 -3.27 -12.22
CA ILE A 161 9.13 -4.39 -11.28
C ILE A 161 10.36 -4.39 -10.39
N ALA A 162 11.56 -4.38 -10.98
CA ALA A 162 12.81 -4.41 -10.22
C ALA A 162 12.94 -3.21 -9.30
N GLY A 163 12.67 -2.00 -9.79
CA GLY A 163 12.71 -0.77 -8.99
C GLY A 163 11.72 -0.79 -7.82
N SER A 164 10.47 -1.20 -8.07
CA SER A 164 9.45 -1.30 -7.04
C SER A 164 9.80 -2.37 -6.00
N TRP A 165 10.41 -3.49 -6.42
CA TRP A 165 10.86 -4.54 -5.51
C TRP A 165 11.91 -4.04 -4.51
N PHE A 166 12.97 -3.36 -4.98
CA PHE A 166 14.00 -2.84 -4.07
C PHE A 166 13.46 -1.83 -3.06
N ILE A 167 12.60 -0.92 -3.51
CA ILE A 167 12.07 0.16 -2.68
C ILE A 167 11.03 -0.38 -1.71
N GLY A 168 10.14 -1.25 -2.19
CA GLY A 168 9.17 -1.97 -1.37
C GLY A 168 9.86 -2.83 -0.31
N LEU A 169 10.93 -3.56 -0.66
CA LEU A 169 11.70 -4.36 0.28
C LEU A 169 12.36 -3.50 1.37
N ALA A 170 12.99 -2.38 0.98
CA ALA A 170 13.61 -1.45 1.94
C ALA A 170 12.56 -0.87 2.90
N TYR A 171 11.39 -0.48 2.40
CA TYR A 171 10.30 0.01 3.23
C TYR A 171 9.72 -1.07 4.14
N MET A 172 9.53 -2.30 3.63
CA MET A 172 9.04 -3.44 4.41
C MET A 172 10.01 -3.79 5.54
N LEU A 173 11.31 -3.85 5.27
CA LEU A 173 12.31 -4.06 6.31
C LEU A 173 12.26 -2.93 7.36
N SER A 174 12.13 -1.68 6.93
CA SER A 174 12.00 -0.54 7.85
C SER A 174 10.80 -0.68 8.78
N LEU A 175 9.65 -1.15 8.27
CA LEU A 175 8.46 -1.45 9.08
C LEU A 175 8.71 -2.58 10.08
N LEU A 176 9.30 -3.70 9.65
CA LEU A 176 9.57 -4.86 10.51
C LEU A 176 10.59 -4.55 11.61
N PHE A 177 11.62 -3.75 11.30
CA PHE A 177 12.56 -3.29 12.32
C PHE A 177 11.93 -2.28 13.27
N ALA A 178 10.98 -1.46 12.82
CA ALA A 178 10.35 -0.39 13.61
C ALA A 178 9.07 -0.80 14.34
N ILE A 179 8.50 -1.98 14.12
CA ILE A 179 7.26 -2.40 14.80
C ILE A 179 7.52 -2.56 16.31
N GLN A 180 6.70 -1.90 17.13
CA GLN A 180 6.89 -1.86 18.58
C GLN A 180 6.13 -2.96 19.33
N ASN A 181 4.90 -3.27 18.88
CA ASN A 181 4.06 -4.29 19.47
C ASN A 181 3.11 -4.85 18.40
N ILE A 182 3.19 -6.15 18.14
CA ILE A 182 2.36 -6.79 17.10
C ILE A 182 0.89 -6.86 17.55
N ALA A 183 0.64 -7.08 18.85
CA ALA A 183 -0.71 -7.18 19.39
C ALA A 183 -1.48 -5.86 19.31
N SER A 184 -0.82 -4.70 19.52
CA SER A 184 -1.47 -3.39 19.33
C SER A 184 -1.83 -3.15 17.86
N VAL A 185 -0.94 -3.51 16.93
CA VAL A 185 -1.19 -3.39 15.49
C VAL A 185 -2.34 -4.29 15.04
N GLN A 186 -2.44 -5.50 15.59
CA GLN A 186 -3.54 -6.44 15.32
C GLN A 186 -4.88 -5.97 15.91
N ALA A 187 -4.86 -5.43 17.13
CA ALA A 187 -6.06 -5.00 17.86
C ALA A 187 -6.39 -3.51 17.64
N THR A 188 -5.82 -2.87 16.62
CA THR A 188 -5.99 -1.42 16.42
C THR A 188 -7.45 -1.08 16.13
N THR A 189 -7.85 0.10 16.60
CA THR A 189 -9.13 0.72 16.25
C THR A 189 -9.00 1.72 15.09
N PHE A 190 -7.78 1.99 14.62
CA PHE A 190 -7.57 2.81 13.43
C PHE A 190 -8.03 2.08 12.16
N ALA A 191 -8.42 2.86 11.16
CA ALA A 191 -8.95 2.33 9.90
C ALA A 191 -7.93 1.43 9.16
N ILE A 192 -6.62 1.63 9.38
CA ILE A 192 -5.57 0.72 8.86
C ILE A 192 -4.50 0.41 9.93
N PRO A 193 -4.00 -0.85 9.99
CA PRO A 193 -2.97 -1.27 10.94
C PRO A 193 -1.65 -0.48 10.88
N ILE A 194 -1.26 -0.04 9.68
CA ILE A 194 0.00 0.69 9.52
C ILE A 194 -0.01 2.03 10.27
N SER A 195 -1.18 2.65 10.43
CA SER A 195 -1.35 3.87 11.23
C SER A 195 -1.00 3.63 12.70
N GLN A 196 -1.38 2.47 13.25
CA GLN A 196 -0.99 2.08 14.61
C GLN A 196 0.53 1.91 14.72
N LEU A 197 1.15 1.27 13.73
CA LEU A 197 2.61 1.09 13.73
C LEU A 197 3.33 2.44 13.76
N PHE A 198 2.92 3.40 12.92
CA PHE A 198 3.48 4.75 12.93
C PHE A 198 3.17 5.50 14.22
N TYR A 199 1.96 5.34 14.77
CA TYR A 199 1.58 5.96 16.04
C TYR A 199 2.43 5.44 17.20
N ASP A 200 2.67 4.13 17.27
CA ASP A 200 3.49 3.50 18.30
C ASP A 200 4.97 3.86 18.17
N ALA A 201 5.46 4.03 16.93
CA ALA A 201 6.86 4.35 16.65
C ALA A 201 7.19 5.84 16.76
N VAL A 202 6.28 6.74 16.36
CA VAL A 202 6.53 8.18 16.17
C VAL A 202 5.65 9.06 17.07
N GLY A 203 4.54 8.54 17.56
CA GLY A 203 3.55 9.29 18.32
C GLY A 203 4.04 9.80 19.68
N PRO A 204 3.21 10.59 20.38
CA PRO A 204 3.60 11.21 21.65
C PRO A 204 4.00 10.13 22.67
N GLN A 205 5.25 10.19 23.12
CA GLN A 205 5.80 9.28 24.13
C GLN A 205 5.26 9.60 25.52
N ARG A 206 3.94 9.56 25.72
CA ARG A 206 3.34 9.69 27.05
C ARG A 206 3.55 8.38 27.81
N ARG A 207 4.58 8.38 28.66
CA ARG A 207 4.88 7.42 29.75
C ARG A 207 5.21 5.98 29.32
N ARG A 208 6.49 5.72 29.00
CA ARG A 208 7.12 4.39 29.20
C ARG A 208 8.34 4.41 30.13
N ARG A 209 8.57 5.51 30.87
CA ARG A 209 9.68 5.63 31.85
C ARG A 209 9.39 5.06 33.25
N PHE A 210 8.24 4.44 33.51
CA PHE A 210 7.85 4.03 34.87
C PHE A 210 7.96 2.53 35.20
N PHE A 211 8.42 1.66 34.28
CA PHE A 211 8.46 0.21 34.53
C PHE A 211 9.86 -0.44 34.44
N HIS A 212 10.94 0.34 34.53
CA HIS A 212 12.31 -0.22 34.62
C HIS A 212 12.98 -0.10 36.00
N HIS A 213 12.22 0.24 37.04
CA HIS A 213 12.66 0.12 38.43
C HIS A 213 11.55 -0.46 39.31
N ALA A 214 11.48 -1.79 39.36
CA ALA A 214 10.95 -2.57 40.46
C ALA A 214 11.63 -3.95 40.44
#